data_AF-A0A1R3RJF0-F1
#
_entry.id   AF-A0A1R3RJF0-F1
#
_cell.length_a   1.000
_cell.length_b   1.000
_cell.length_c   1.000
_cell.angle_alpha   90.00
_cell.angle_beta   90.00
_cell.angle_gamma   90.00
#
_symmetry.space_group_name_H-M   'P 1'
#
loop_
_entity.id
_entity.type
_entity.pdbx_description
1 polymer ?
#
loop_
_entity_poly.entity_id
_entity_poly.type
_entity_poly.pdbx_seq_one_letter_code
_entity_poly.pdbx_strand_id
1 'polypeptide(L)'
;MRRRTRFVCVSDTHAYTPSEAGFKLPAGDVLIHAGDLTNHGSSAELRKTMSWIATAEFEVKIIICGNHDVTLDPGFYAEYGSQFHGQRLEDTQKCIEIVTQASPSIIYLRHQSALVRLTWPNGPNTVFKIFGSPYSQSSGSWAYGYESSDAAALWNTIPLDTDIVVTHTPPYSHCDSRTGGISVGCKALRGALSNVRPLLAICGHVHESRGSERVRWYPRPAAATVDRQEQENQVIRDVLPPPGSRKQSLVDLTGKKAPKLDNNQFAINNIPTPVGQLFNPSQNVLLLPLSERSSGRRQGSEAEQPTSSFPFSYLKNHQSGEQNKSCSQRSETCIVNAAIMATSWPHRGGKRFHAPIVVDLGLPVWKE
;
A
#
# COMPACT_ATOMS: atom_id res chain seq x y z
N MET A 1 10.76 7.60 -21.21
CA MET A 1 10.44 6.24 -21.68
C MET A 1 9.78 5.47 -20.55
N ARG A 2 8.74 4.68 -20.80
CA ARG A 2 8.10 3.83 -19.79
C ARG A 2 8.37 2.36 -20.10
N ARG A 3 8.58 1.53 -19.08
CA ARG A 3 8.64 0.07 -19.20
C ARG A 3 7.61 -0.55 -18.27
N ARG A 4 7.13 -1.73 -18.65
CA ARG A 4 6.19 -2.50 -17.84
C ARG A 4 6.93 -3.03 -16.62
N THR A 5 6.42 -2.70 -15.44
CA THR A 5 6.74 -3.31 -14.15
C THR A 5 5.55 -4.14 -13.71
N ARG A 6 5.80 -5.39 -13.31
CA ARG A 6 4.79 -6.33 -12.86
C ARG A 6 4.77 -6.41 -11.34
N PHE A 7 3.65 -6.01 -10.76
CA PHE A 7 3.37 -6.12 -9.34
C PHE A 7 2.53 -7.36 -9.06
N VAL A 8 2.93 -8.15 -8.07
CA VAL A 8 2.11 -9.24 -7.51
C VAL A 8 1.59 -8.75 -6.17
N CYS A 9 0.27 -8.61 -6.07
CA CYS A 9 -0.39 -8.00 -4.92
C CYS A 9 -1.11 -9.08 -4.12
N VAL A 10 -0.82 -9.13 -2.82
CA VAL A 10 -1.48 -9.97 -1.83
C VAL A 10 -1.78 -9.14 -0.58
N SER A 11 -2.72 -9.61 0.23
CA SER A 11 -3.06 -9.05 1.54
C SER A 11 -3.83 -10.10 2.32
N ASP A 12 -3.97 -9.94 3.63
CA ASP A 12 -4.88 -10.75 4.45
C ASP A 12 -4.56 -12.25 4.28
N THR A 13 -3.28 -12.58 4.37
CA THR A 13 -2.82 -13.98 4.31
C THR A 13 -3.03 -14.69 5.63
N HIS A 14 -3.13 -13.96 6.75
CA HIS A 14 -3.58 -14.50 8.04
C HIS A 14 -2.77 -15.75 8.44
N ALA A 15 -1.44 -15.67 8.30
CA ALA A 15 -0.49 -16.76 8.54
C ALA A 15 -0.67 -18.04 7.71
N TYR A 16 -1.44 -17.98 6.62
CA TYR A 16 -1.50 -19.05 5.62
C TYR A 16 -0.36 -18.93 4.63
N THR A 17 0.34 -20.04 4.39
CA THR A 17 1.32 -20.10 3.31
C THR A 17 0.61 -20.23 1.96
N PRO A 18 1.28 -19.92 0.83
CA PRO A 18 0.74 -20.19 -0.49
C PRO A 18 0.25 -21.63 -0.69
N SER A 19 0.97 -22.62 -0.13
CA SER A 19 0.58 -24.03 -0.23
C SER A 19 -0.70 -24.34 0.56
N GLU A 20 -0.85 -23.83 1.78
CA GLU A 20 -2.04 -24.04 2.61
C GLU A 20 -3.27 -23.32 2.04
N ALA A 21 -3.08 -22.13 1.46
CA ALA A 21 -4.13 -21.35 0.82
C ALA A 21 -4.38 -21.76 -0.65
N GLY A 22 -3.62 -22.72 -1.18
CA GLY A 22 -3.82 -23.26 -2.53
C GLY A 22 -3.53 -22.27 -3.66
N PHE A 23 -2.64 -21.29 -3.45
CA PHE A 23 -2.21 -20.35 -4.49
C PHE A 23 -0.71 -20.44 -4.77
N LYS A 24 -0.30 -19.89 -5.91
CA LYS A 24 1.12 -19.71 -6.27
C LYS A 24 1.38 -18.23 -6.50
N LEU A 25 2.56 -17.77 -6.14
CA LEU A 25 3.04 -16.46 -6.55
C LEU A 25 3.49 -16.57 -8.02
N PRO A 26 2.84 -15.87 -8.95
CA PRO A 26 3.33 -15.82 -10.33
C PRO A 26 4.61 -14.98 -10.40
N ALA A 27 5.40 -15.17 -11.46
CA ALA A 27 6.58 -14.34 -11.71
C ALA A 27 6.19 -12.86 -11.86
N GLY A 28 6.98 -11.98 -11.24
CA GLY A 28 6.84 -10.53 -11.30
C GLY A 28 8.12 -9.84 -10.84
N ASP A 29 8.11 -8.51 -10.88
CA ASP A 29 9.27 -7.70 -10.51
C ASP A 29 9.20 -7.29 -9.02
N VAL A 30 7.98 -6.98 -8.55
CA VAL A 30 7.73 -6.49 -7.18
C VAL A 30 6.59 -7.28 -6.54
N LEU A 31 6.81 -7.78 -5.32
CA LEU A 31 5.75 -8.31 -4.45
C LEU A 31 5.25 -7.22 -3.51
N ILE A 32 3.93 -7.09 -3.34
CA ILE A 32 3.33 -6.19 -2.36
C ILE A 32 2.42 -7.01 -1.43
N HIS A 33 2.64 -6.91 -0.11
CA HIS A 33 1.74 -7.43 0.92
C HIS A 33 1.06 -6.28 1.66
N ALA A 34 -0.26 -6.12 1.51
CA ALA A 34 -1.03 -4.97 2.01
C ALA A 34 -1.62 -5.15 3.43
N GLY A 35 -0.87 -5.83 4.31
CA GLY A 35 -1.25 -6.03 5.71
C GLY A 35 -1.92 -7.35 6.03
N ASP A 36 -2.15 -7.58 7.33
CA ASP A 36 -2.63 -8.83 7.92
C ASP A 36 -1.77 -10.03 7.52
N LEU A 37 -0.50 -9.95 7.90
CA LEU A 37 0.48 -11.03 7.76
C LEU A 37 0.12 -12.23 8.66
N THR A 38 -0.56 -11.97 9.78
CA THR A 38 -0.87 -12.91 10.86
C THR A 38 -2.35 -12.86 11.25
N ASN A 39 -2.86 -13.81 12.05
CA ASN A 39 -4.18 -13.66 12.67
C ASN A 39 -4.11 -12.92 14.01
N HIS A 40 -3.06 -13.12 14.80
CA HIS A 40 -2.95 -12.55 16.15
C HIS A 40 -1.56 -12.01 16.48
N GLY A 41 -0.68 -11.83 15.49
CA GLY A 41 0.62 -11.23 15.69
C GLY A 41 1.64 -12.09 16.43
N SER A 42 1.43 -13.39 16.61
CA SER A 42 2.43 -14.21 17.29
C SER A 42 3.75 -14.29 16.49
N SER A 43 4.88 -14.46 17.16
CA SER A 43 6.19 -14.56 16.51
C SER A 43 6.28 -15.80 15.61
N ALA A 44 5.55 -16.87 15.94
CA ALA A 44 5.45 -18.07 15.12
C ALA A 44 4.71 -17.80 13.79
N GLU A 45 3.59 -17.08 13.84
CA GLU A 45 2.86 -16.66 12.64
C GLU A 45 3.70 -15.75 11.76
N LEU A 46 4.38 -14.76 12.35
CA LEU A 46 5.28 -13.86 11.61
C LEU A 46 6.39 -14.65 10.89
N ARG A 47 7.07 -15.57 11.59
CA ARG A 47 8.12 -16.41 10.97
C ARG A 47 7.56 -17.25 9.82
N LYS A 48 6.37 -17.81 9.99
CA LYS A 48 5.71 -18.62 8.96
C LYS A 48 5.42 -17.79 7.70
N THR A 49 4.85 -16.60 7.86
CA THR A 49 4.55 -15.71 6.72
C THR A 49 5.83 -15.18 6.07
N MET A 50 6.78 -14.71 6.88
CA MET A 50 8.01 -14.12 6.36
C MET A 50 8.93 -15.14 5.68
N SER A 51 8.87 -16.42 6.05
CA SER A 51 9.66 -17.48 5.42
C SER A 51 9.37 -17.61 3.91
N TRP A 52 8.09 -17.63 3.50
CA TRP A 52 7.75 -17.73 2.09
C TRP A 52 7.93 -16.40 1.35
N ILE A 53 7.74 -15.25 2.02
CA ILE A 53 7.98 -13.93 1.42
C ILE A 53 9.48 -13.73 1.12
N ALA A 54 10.34 -14.08 2.08
CA ALA A 54 11.78 -13.92 1.94
C ALA A 54 12.35 -14.71 0.76
N THR A 55 11.87 -15.94 0.59
CA THR A 55 12.31 -16.89 -0.45
C THR A 55 11.68 -16.63 -1.82
N ALA A 56 10.63 -15.80 -1.92
CA ALA A 56 10.00 -15.48 -3.18
C ALA A 56 10.96 -14.68 -4.11
N GLU A 57 11.01 -15.05 -5.38
CA GLU A 57 11.91 -14.45 -6.37
C GLU A 57 11.31 -13.15 -6.94
N PHE A 58 11.41 -12.08 -6.15
CA PHE A 58 11.09 -10.71 -6.55
C PHE A 58 12.26 -9.81 -6.21
N GLU A 59 12.51 -8.81 -7.05
CA GLU A 59 13.62 -7.87 -6.83
C GLU A 59 13.41 -7.08 -5.54
N VAL A 60 12.15 -6.68 -5.32
CA VAL A 60 11.72 -5.94 -4.13
C VAL A 60 10.43 -6.56 -3.59
N LYS A 61 10.33 -6.71 -2.26
CA LYS A 61 9.12 -7.09 -1.54
C LYS A 61 8.69 -5.96 -0.62
N ILE A 62 7.58 -5.31 -0.92
CA ILE A 62 7.05 -4.21 -0.12
C ILE A 62 5.98 -4.74 0.82
N ILE A 63 6.13 -4.45 2.09
CA ILE A 63 5.27 -4.98 3.15
C ILE A 63 4.77 -3.82 3.99
N ILE A 64 3.47 -3.79 4.21
CA ILE A 64 2.85 -3.07 5.33
C ILE A 64 2.20 -4.09 6.27
N CYS A 65 1.94 -3.68 7.50
CA CYS A 65 1.13 -4.44 8.45
C CYS A 65 -0.36 -4.15 8.28
N GLY A 66 -1.19 -4.95 8.94
CA GLY A 66 -2.60 -4.68 9.14
C GLY A 66 -2.98 -4.70 10.62
N ASN A 67 -4.29 -4.73 10.88
CA ASN A 67 -4.79 -4.65 12.25
C ASN A 67 -4.59 -5.94 13.07
N HIS A 68 -4.39 -7.08 12.42
CA HIS A 68 -4.12 -8.36 13.08
C HIS A 68 -2.66 -8.54 13.50
N ASP A 69 -1.75 -7.70 12.99
CA ASP A 69 -0.31 -7.79 13.25
C ASP A 69 0.08 -7.09 14.57
N VAL A 70 -0.60 -7.46 15.66
CA VAL A 70 -0.65 -6.67 16.90
C VAL A 70 0.71 -6.45 17.57
N THR A 71 1.64 -7.40 17.45
CA THR A 71 3.01 -7.27 18.00
C THR A 71 3.89 -6.32 17.22
N LEU A 72 3.46 -5.91 16.02
CA LEU A 72 4.17 -4.95 15.18
C LEU A 72 3.77 -3.51 15.48
N ASP A 73 2.80 -3.29 16.38
CA ASP A 73 2.44 -2.01 17.00
C ASP A 73 2.79 -2.05 18.49
N PRO A 74 4.02 -1.69 18.90
CA PRO A 74 4.46 -1.81 20.29
C PRO A 74 3.60 -1.01 21.28
N GLY A 75 3.07 0.15 20.86
CA GLY A 75 2.23 1.00 21.68
C GLY A 75 0.90 0.30 22.00
N PHE A 76 0.22 -0.21 20.97
CA PHE A 76 -0.99 -1.01 21.14
C PHE A 76 -0.71 -2.28 21.94
N TYR A 77 0.37 -3.01 21.62
CA TYR A 77 0.67 -4.29 22.25
C TYR A 77 0.99 -4.18 23.74
N ALA A 78 1.62 -3.08 24.17
CA ALA A 78 1.87 -2.82 25.58
C ALA A 78 0.58 -2.73 26.41
N GLU A 79 -0.50 -2.21 25.83
CA GLU A 79 -1.79 -2.04 26.51
C GLU A 79 -2.70 -3.27 26.32
N TYR A 80 -2.78 -3.81 25.11
CA TYR A 80 -3.77 -4.83 24.75
C TYR A 80 -3.19 -6.24 24.57
N GLY A 81 -1.87 -6.42 24.60
CA GLY A 81 -1.21 -7.69 24.25
C GLY A 81 -1.67 -8.90 25.09
N SER A 82 -2.04 -8.69 26.35
CA SER A 82 -2.57 -9.75 27.22
C SER A 82 -3.93 -10.30 26.75
N GLN A 83 -4.72 -9.52 26.01
CA GLN A 83 -5.98 -9.97 25.41
C GLN A 83 -5.75 -10.95 24.24
N PHE A 84 -4.58 -10.85 23.60
CA PHE A 84 -4.22 -11.70 22.46
C PHE A 84 -3.38 -12.91 22.88
N HIS A 85 -2.42 -12.74 23.79
CA HIS A 85 -1.42 -13.75 24.15
C HIS A 85 -1.40 -14.12 25.65
N GLY A 86 -2.38 -13.65 26.43
CA GLY A 86 -2.51 -13.98 27.84
C GLY A 86 -1.28 -13.57 28.65
N GLN A 87 -0.79 -14.47 29.50
CA GLN A 87 0.40 -14.26 30.33
C GLN A 87 1.72 -14.43 29.54
N ARG A 88 1.67 -15.03 28.35
CA ARG A 88 2.86 -15.29 27.54
C ARG A 88 2.97 -14.25 26.43
N LEU A 89 3.33 -13.04 26.83
CA LEU A 89 3.55 -11.95 25.88
C LEU A 89 4.71 -12.25 24.92
N GLU A 90 4.68 -11.57 23.79
CA GLU A 90 5.66 -11.68 22.72
C GLU A 90 6.58 -10.47 22.85
N ASP A 91 7.81 -10.62 22.40
CA ASP A 91 8.77 -9.53 22.36
C ASP A 91 8.56 -8.75 21.05
N THR A 92 7.99 -7.55 21.15
CA THR A 92 7.61 -6.75 19.98
C THR A 92 8.82 -6.35 19.14
N GLN A 93 9.97 -6.12 19.77
CA GLN A 93 11.20 -5.78 19.07
C GLN A 93 11.67 -6.97 18.22
N LYS A 94 11.68 -8.18 18.79
CA LYS A 94 11.98 -9.40 18.03
C LYS A 94 10.96 -9.66 16.92
N CYS A 95 9.69 -9.32 17.12
CA CYS A 95 8.66 -9.43 16.10
C CYS A 95 8.93 -8.51 14.91
N ILE A 96 9.31 -7.26 15.17
CA ILE A 96 9.71 -6.30 14.12
C ILE A 96 10.97 -6.79 13.39
N GLU A 97 11.93 -7.38 14.10
CA GLU A 97 13.15 -7.95 13.52
C GLU A 97 12.84 -9.14 12.59
N ILE A 98 11.88 -10.01 12.94
CA ILE A 98 11.43 -11.10 12.06
C ILE A 98 10.99 -10.55 10.69
N VAL A 99 10.30 -9.41 10.63
CA VAL A 99 9.86 -8.82 9.37
C VAL A 99 11.00 -8.12 8.64
N THR A 100 11.71 -7.25 9.35
CA THR A 100 12.71 -6.35 8.75
C THR A 100 14.01 -7.05 8.35
N GLN A 101 14.38 -8.15 8.99
CA GLN A 101 15.64 -8.86 8.74
C GLN A 101 15.46 -10.15 7.94
N ALA A 102 14.24 -10.51 7.54
CA ALA A 102 13.99 -11.76 6.81
C ALA A 102 14.68 -11.82 5.44
N SER A 103 14.90 -10.68 4.78
CA SER A 103 15.60 -10.58 3.49
C SER A 103 16.00 -9.13 3.20
N PRO A 104 17.17 -8.86 2.59
CA PRO A 104 17.57 -7.51 2.19
C PRO A 104 16.68 -6.90 1.09
N SER A 105 15.88 -7.73 0.42
CA SER A 105 14.92 -7.28 -0.61
C SER A 105 13.59 -6.79 -0.03
N ILE A 106 13.39 -6.87 1.29
CA ILE A 106 12.17 -6.41 1.96
C ILE A 106 12.24 -4.91 2.26
N ILE A 107 11.17 -4.21 1.92
CA ILE A 107 10.89 -2.84 2.32
C ILE A 107 9.68 -2.87 3.23
N TYR A 108 9.90 -2.63 4.52
CA TYR A 108 8.82 -2.53 5.50
C TYR A 108 8.41 -1.06 5.68
N LEU A 109 7.16 -0.73 5.33
CA LEU A 109 6.64 0.64 5.39
C LEU A 109 5.60 0.78 6.51
N ARG A 110 5.78 1.76 7.41
CA ARG A 110 4.87 2.06 8.52
C ARG A 110 4.43 3.52 8.49
N HIS A 111 3.44 3.82 7.66
CA HIS A 111 2.98 5.19 7.40
C HIS A 111 4.14 6.10 6.93
N GLN A 112 4.84 5.67 5.87
CA GLN A 112 6.04 6.35 5.37
C GLN A 112 6.15 6.21 3.84
N SER A 113 6.97 7.08 3.24
CA SER A 113 7.26 7.02 1.81
C SER A 113 8.62 6.38 1.53
N ALA A 114 8.77 5.79 0.35
CA ALA A 114 10.05 5.36 -0.19
C ALA A 114 10.14 5.69 -1.68
N LEU A 115 11.36 6.00 -2.14
CA LEU A 115 11.71 5.98 -3.56
C LEU A 115 12.38 4.65 -3.87
N VAL A 116 11.85 3.92 -4.85
CA VAL A 116 12.31 2.57 -5.20
C VAL A 116 12.78 2.57 -6.65
N ARG A 117 13.98 2.04 -6.90
CA ARG A 117 14.47 1.73 -8.25
C ARG A 117 14.70 0.23 -8.39
N LEU A 118 14.37 -0.29 -9.57
CA LEU A 118 14.64 -1.66 -9.96
C LEU A 118 15.87 -1.69 -10.87
N THR A 119 16.81 -2.58 -10.63
CA THR A 119 18.15 -2.63 -11.20
C THR A 119 18.56 -4.02 -11.68
N TRP A 120 17.67 -5.03 -11.64
CA TRP A 120 17.97 -6.32 -12.25
C TRP A 120 18.41 -6.15 -13.72
N PRO A 121 19.51 -6.78 -14.18
CA PRO A 121 20.10 -6.52 -15.50
C PRO A 121 19.12 -6.66 -16.68
N ASN A 122 18.21 -7.64 -16.59
CA ASN A 122 17.16 -7.88 -17.59
C ASN A 122 15.77 -7.41 -17.14
N GLY A 123 15.71 -6.73 -16.00
CA GLY A 123 14.51 -6.19 -15.40
C GLY A 123 13.98 -4.94 -16.09
N PRO A 124 12.91 -4.34 -15.56
CA PRO A 124 12.27 -3.17 -16.16
C PRO A 124 13.11 -1.89 -16.04
N ASN A 125 14.09 -1.85 -15.11
CA ASN A 125 14.91 -0.67 -14.82
C ASN A 125 14.08 0.59 -14.51
N THR A 126 12.99 0.40 -13.75
CA THR A 126 12.01 1.45 -13.45
C THR A 126 12.18 2.04 -12.07
N VAL A 127 11.72 3.28 -11.89
CA VAL A 127 11.69 3.98 -10.60
C VAL A 127 10.28 4.46 -10.26
N PHE A 128 9.91 4.44 -8.99
CA PHE A 128 8.62 4.93 -8.50
C PHE A 128 8.69 5.36 -7.04
N LYS A 129 7.84 6.33 -6.67
CA LYS A 129 7.60 6.71 -5.26
C LYS A 129 6.39 5.98 -4.72
N ILE A 130 6.54 5.33 -3.58
CA ILE A 130 5.49 4.59 -2.91
C ILE A 130 5.26 5.13 -1.50
N PHE A 131 4.00 5.18 -1.07
CA PHE A 131 3.60 5.43 0.31
C PHE A 131 2.92 4.17 0.87
N GLY A 132 3.32 3.73 2.06
CA GLY A 132 2.75 2.54 2.71
C GLY A 132 2.25 2.85 4.12
N SER A 133 1.03 2.43 4.48
CA SER A 133 0.46 2.67 5.81
C SER A 133 -0.39 1.50 6.34
N PRO A 134 -0.16 1.05 7.59
CA PRO A 134 -0.88 -0.08 8.17
C PRO A 134 -2.24 0.30 8.76
N TYR A 135 -2.52 1.59 8.88
CA TYR A 135 -3.67 2.10 9.61
C TYR A 135 -5.00 1.63 9.01
N SER A 136 -5.92 1.22 9.89
CA SER A 136 -7.28 0.87 9.54
C SER A 136 -8.29 1.51 10.48
N GLN A 137 -9.45 1.87 9.93
CA GLN A 137 -10.49 2.51 10.72
C GLN A 137 -11.11 1.45 11.65
N SER A 138 -10.97 1.64 12.95
CA SER A 138 -11.45 0.70 13.97
C SER A 138 -11.75 1.45 15.26
N SER A 139 -12.65 0.91 16.09
CA SER A 139 -13.00 1.48 17.39
C SER A 139 -12.02 1.07 18.51
N GLY A 140 -10.74 0.92 18.19
CA GLY A 140 -9.64 0.76 19.16
C GLY A 140 -9.32 -0.66 19.66
N SER A 141 -10.01 -1.71 19.23
CA SER A 141 -9.76 -3.08 19.73
C SER A 141 -8.67 -3.86 18.97
N TRP A 142 -8.06 -3.25 17.96
CA TRP A 142 -7.04 -3.87 17.12
C TRP A 142 -5.92 -2.86 16.83
N ALA A 143 -4.73 -3.38 16.56
CA ALA A 143 -3.54 -2.56 16.29
C ALA A 143 -3.75 -1.63 15.09
N TYR A 144 -2.99 -0.54 15.06
CA TYR A 144 -3.07 0.45 13.99
C TYR A 144 -4.50 0.97 13.73
N GLY A 145 -5.32 1.03 14.78
CA GLY A 145 -6.65 1.61 14.76
C GLY A 145 -6.61 3.14 14.74
N TYR A 146 -7.58 3.75 14.06
CA TYR A 146 -7.86 5.19 14.18
C TYR A 146 -9.35 5.47 14.13
N GLU A 147 -9.75 6.56 14.78
CA GLU A 147 -11.12 7.04 14.79
C GLU A 147 -11.45 7.87 13.54
N SER A 148 -12.73 7.90 13.17
CA SER A 148 -13.20 8.62 11.98
C SER A 148 -12.81 10.10 11.97
N SER A 149 -12.72 10.72 13.15
CA SER A 149 -12.31 12.12 13.34
C SER A 149 -10.85 12.39 12.97
N ASP A 150 -9.97 11.40 13.17
CA ASP A 150 -8.52 11.54 12.97
C ASP A 150 -8.11 11.20 11.53
N ALA A 151 -9.00 10.51 10.80
CA ALA A 151 -8.74 9.99 9.46
C ALA A 151 -8.29 11.08 8.47
N ALA A 152 -8.88 12.27 8.51
CA ALA A 152 -8.50 13.35 7.61
C ALA A 152 -7.09 13.87 7.89
N ALA A 153 -6.72 14.03 9.15
CA ALA A 153 -5.37 14.45 9.53
C ALA A 153 -4.34 13.40 9.10
N LEU A 154 -4.66 12.12 9.33
CA LEU A 154 -3.82 10.99 8.96
C LEU A 154 -3.60 10.88 7.44
N TRP A 155 -4.67 10.90 6.64
CA TRP A 155 -4.55 10.63 5.20
C TRP A 155 -4.11 11.84 4.37
N ASN A 156 -4.23 13.06 4.90
CA ASN A 156 -3.71 14.26 4.25
C ASN A 156 -2.18 14.41 4.34
N THR A 157 -1.49 13.49 5.03
CA THR A 157 -0.02 13.43 5.05
C THR A 157 0.57 12.75 3.82
N ILE A 158 -0.25 12.01 3.04
CA ILE A 158 0.21 11.33 1.83
C ILE A 158 0.77 12.38 0.85
N PRO A 159 2.04 12.28 0.42
CA PRO A 159 2.61 13.24 -0.52
C PRO A 159 1.88 13.24 -1.86
N LEU A 160 1.59 14.43 -2.39
CA LEU A 160 0.78 14.61 -3.61
C LEU A 160 1.43 14.02 -4.88
N ASP A 161 2.74 13.86 -4.88
CA ASP A 161 3.53 13.30 -5.97
C ASP A 161 3.60 11.76 -5.96
N THR A 162 3.09 11.10 -4.90
CA THR A 162 3.15 9.63 -4.72
C THR A 162 2.60 8.88 -5.93
N ASP A 163 3.38 7.94 -6.49
CA ASP A 163 2.97 7.14 -7.66
C ASP A 163 2.09 5.96 -7.26
N ILE A 164 2.42 5.31 -6.13
CA ILE A 164 1.74 4.11 -5.63
C ILE A 164 1.40 4.31 -4.15
N VAL A 165 0.16 4.00 -3.76
CA VAL A 165 -0.28 4.02 -2.36
C VAL A 165 -0.62 2.60 -1.93
N VAL A 166 -0.15 2.18 -0.76
CA VAL A 166 -0.51 0.90 -0.14
C VAL A 166 -1.06 1.20 1.26
N THR A 167 -2.32 0.86 1.49
CA THR A 167 -2.98 1.04 2.79
C THR A 167 -3.63 -0.26 3.20
N HIS A 168 -3.68 -0.60 4.49
CA HIS A 168 -4.42 -1.80 4.86
C HIS A 168 -5.93 -1.61 4.64
N THR A 169 -6.49 -0.48 5.12
CA THR A 169 -7.88 -0.11 4.90
C THR A 169 -8.16 0.30 3.44
N PRO A 170 -9.30 -0.10 2.87
CA PRO A 170 -9.72 0.37 1.55
C PRO A 170 -10.31 1.79 1.62
N PRO A 171 -10.22 2.57 0.53
CA PRO A 171 -10.97 3.82 0.39
C PRO A 171 -12.48 3.54 0.28
N TYR A 172 -13.30 4.42 0.86
CA TYR A 172 -14.76 4.30 0.80
C TYR A 172 -15.27 4.16 -0.65
N SER A 173 -16.27 3.30 -0.85
CA SER A 173 -16.96 2.98 -2.12
C SER A 173 -16.10 2.38 -3.23
N HIS A 174 -14.90 1.89 -2.93
CA HIS A 174 -14.00 1.30 -3.91
C HIS A 174 -13.35 0.04 -3.35
N CYS A 175 -13.76 -1.13 -3.87
CA CYS A 175 -13.31 -2.43 -3.37
C CYS A 175 -13.42 -2.57 -1.84
N ASP A 176 -14.52 -2.06 -1.25
CA ASP A 176 -14.69 -1.90 0.20
C ASP A 176 -16.04 -2.40 0.75
N SER A 177 -16.85 -3.06 -0.07
CA SER A 177 -18.18 -3.53 0.30
C SER A 177 -18.14 -4.84 1.08
N ARG A 178 -18.88 -4.91 2.18
CA ARG A 178 -19.15 -6.16 2.90
C ARG A 178 -20.30 -6.92 2.24
N THR A 179 -20.59 -8.12 2.77
CA THR A 179 -21.83 -8.84 2.44
C THR A 179 -23.05 -7.92 2.61
N GLY A 180 -23.88 -7.81 1.59
CA GLY A 180 -25.02 -6.88 1.57
C GLY A 180 -24.77 -5.54 0.86
N GLY A 181 -23.56 -5.31 0.32
CA GLY A 181 -23.25 -4.14 -0.51
C GLY A 181 -22.98 -2.85 0.26
N ILE A 182 -22.78 -2.94 1.58
CA ILE A 182 -22.48 -1.79 2.44
C ILE A 182 -20.99 -1.48 2.35
N SER A 183 -20.65 -0.28 1.87
CA SER A 183 -19.29 0.26 1.88
C SER A 183 -18.81 0.57 3.29
N VAL A 184 -17.65 0.03 3.66
CA VAL A 184 -17.03 0.22 4.99
C VAL A 184 -15.65 0.88 4.92
N GLY A 185 -15.19 1.27 3.73
CA GLY A 185 -13.91 1.91 3.54
C GLY A 185 -13.85 3.33 4.11
N CYS A 186 -12.66 3.90 4.15
CA CYS A 186 -12.45 5.22 4.74
C CYS A 186 -12.76 6.36 3.76
N LYS A 187 -13.70 7.25 4.14
CA LYS A 187 -14.08 8.43 3.33
C LYS A 187 -12.94 9.45 3.21
N ALA A 188 -12.18 9.65 4.29
CA ALA A 188 -11.04 10.55 4.28
C ALA A 188 -9.92 10.03 3.37
N LEU A 189 -9.66 8.71 3.36
CA LEU A 189 -8.72 8.09 2.43
C LEU A 189 -9.18 8.26 0.97
N ARG A 190 -10.46 8.04 0.65
CA ARG A 190 -11.01 8.34 -0.69
C ARG A 190 -10.75 9.80 -1.07
N GLY A 191 -10.97 10.74 -0.14
CA GLY A 191 -10.68 12.16 -0.33
C GLY A 191 -9.20 12.43 -0.62
N ALA A 192 -8.30 11.85 0.15
CA ALA A 192 -6.86 11.96 -0.06
C ALA A 192 -6.42 11.38 -1.41
N LEU A 193 -6.92 10.20 -1.79
CA LEU A 193 -6.65 9.60 -3.11
C LEU A 193 -7.17 10.45 -4.26
N SER A 194 -8.29 11.15 -4.11
CA SER A 194 -8.79 12.10 -5.13
C SER A 194 -7.87 13.32 -5.34
N ASN A 195 -7.05 13.64 -4.33
CA ASN A 195 -6.08 14.73 -4.35
C ASN A 195 -4.67 14.28 -4.76
N VAL A 196 -4.26 13.07 -4.40
CA VAL A 196 -2.94 12.49 -4.76
C VAL A 196 -2.97 11.88 -6.16
N ARG A 197 -4.10 11.21 -6.48
CA ARG A 197 -4.36 10.48 -7.72
C ARG A 197 -3.20 9.55 -8.09
N PRO A 198 -2.81 8.60 -7.20
CA PRO A 198 -1.75 7.67 -7.52
C PRO A 198 -2.14 6.81 -8.73
N LEU A 199 -1.16 6.27 -9.44
CA LEU A 199 -1.40 5.34 -10.55
C LEU A 199 -2.06 4.06 -10.04
N LEU A 200 -1.61 3.60 -8.86
CA LEU A 200 -2.03 2.36 -8.24
C LEU A 200 -2.23 2.58 -6.74
N ALA A 201 -3.40 2.21 -6.23
CA ALA A 201 -3.72 2.16 -4.81
C ALA A 201 -4.04 0.70 -4.45
N ILE A 202 -3.33 0.10 -3.50
CA ILE A 202 -3.51 -1.30 -3.10
C ILE A 202 -3.94 -1.35 -1.65
N CYS A 203 -4.93 -2.19 -1.38
CA CYS A 203 -5.47 -2.42 -0.04
C CYS A 203 -5.86 -3.87 0.22
N GLY A 204 -6.36 -4.13 1.42
CA GLY A 204 -6.88 -5.42 1.87
C GLY A 204 -8.08 -5.24 2.79
N HIS A 205 -8.07 -5.93 3.94
CA HIS A 205 -8.96 -5.78 5.10
C HIS A 205 -10.43 -6.21 4.87
N VAL A 206 -11.02 -5.86 3.73
CA VAL A 206 -12.39 -6.22 3.35
C VAL A 206 -12.35 -7.39 2.39
N HIS A 207 -12.28 -8.60 2.94
CA HIS A 207 -12.12 -9.87 2.21
C HIS A 207 -13.15 -10.05 1.08
N GLU A 208 -14.40 -9.64 1.32
CA GLU A 208 -15.51 -9.81 0.38
C GLU A 208 -15.35 -8.96 -0.90
N SER A 209 -14.51 -7.94 -0.85
CA SER A 209 -14.34 -6.96 -1.92
C SER A 209 -13.02 -7.07 -2.66
N ARG A 210 -12.36 -8.23 -2.62
CA ARG A 210 -11.23 -8.49 -3.50
C ARG A 210 -11.61 -8.17 -4.95
N GLY A 211 -10.84 -7.29 -5.58
CA GLY A 211 -11.17 -6.78 -6.90
C GLY A 211 -10.25 -5.67 -7.38
N SER A 212 -10.57 -5.13 -8.56
CA SER A 212 -9.87 -4.00 -9.15
C SER A 212 -10.87 -3.03 -9.80
N GLU A 213 -10.67 -1.75 -9.54
CA GLU A 213 -11.45 -0.65 -10.11
C GLU A 213 -10.53 0.42 -10.68
N ARG A 214 -10.89 0.97 -11.84
CA ARG A 214 -10.27 2.17 -12.41
C ARG A 214 -11.19 3.34 -12.13
N VAL A 215 -10.70 4.31 -11.37
CA VAL A 215 -11.45 5.49 -10.96
C VAL A 215 -10.89 6.70 -11.67
N ARG A 216 -11.73 7.42 -12.41
CA ARG A 216 -11.41 8.75 -12.95
C ARG A 216 -11.90 9.82 -11.98
N TRP A 217 -10.98 10.67 -11.55
CA TRP A 217 -11.21 11.75 -10.60
C TRP A 217 -11.50 13.06 -11.33
N TYR A 218 -12.66 13.65 -11.07
CA TYR A 218 -12.98 14.98 -11.57
C TYR A 218 -12.61 16.07 -10.57
N PRO A 219 -12.16 17.25 -11.01
CA PRO A 219 -11.96 18.40 -10.13
C PRO A 219 -13.27 18.75 -9.40
N ARG A 220 -13.19 19.00 -8.08
CA ARG A 220 -14.33 19.59 -7.36
C ARG A 220 -14.50 21.04 -7.81
N PRO A 221 -15.70 21.48 -8.24
CA PRO A 221 -15.93 22.87 -8.61
C PRO A 221 -15.65 23.82 -7.42
N ALA A 222 -14.98 24.94 -7.69
CA ALA A 222 -14.61 25.92 -6.66
C ALA A 222 -15.80 26.70 -6.06
N ALA A 223 -16.97 26.64 -6.69
CA ALA A 223 -18.18 27.29 -6.22
C ALA A 223 -19.37 26.34 -6.39
N ALA A 224 -19.89 25.84 -5.28
CA ALA A 224 -21.19 25.19 -5.24
C ALA A 224 -22.27 26.25 -5.48
N THR A 225 -22.61 26.47 -6.75
CA THR A 225 -23.92 27.02 -7.10
C THR A 225 -24.83 25.84 -7.40
N VAL A 226 -26.01 25.93 -6.80
CA VAL A 226 -27.03 24.90 -6.66
C VAL A 226 -27.34 24.24 -8.02
N ASP A 227 -27.52 22.92 -7.98
CA ASP A 227 -28.15 22.08 -9.02
C ASP A 227 -27.31 21.61 -10.21
N ARG A 228 -26.11 21.09 -9.94
CA ARG A 228 -25.51 20.07 -10.83
C ARG A 228 -25.17 18.84 -10.00
N GLN A 229 -25.77 17.70 -10.35
CA GLN A 229 -25.34 16.38 -9.90
C GLN A 229 -23.82 16.37 -9.79
N GLU A 230 -23.31 16.07 -8.59
CA GLU A 230 -21.88 15.80 -8.39
C GLU A 230 -21.44 14.97 -9.59
N GLN A 231 -20.45 15.44 -10.36
CA GLN A 231 -20.00 14.68 -11.52
C GLN A 231 -19.34 13.42 -10.94
N GLU A 232 -20.15 12.35 -10.81
CA GLU A 232 -19.76 11.12 -10.16
C GLU A 232 -18.49 10.62 -10.84
N ASN A 233 -17.50 10.25 -10.04
CA ASN A 233 -16.27 9.66 -10.57
C ASN A 233 -16.65 8.50 -11.50
N GLN A 234 -16.07 8.45 -12.69
CA GLN A 234 -16.28 7.30 -13.57
C GLN A 234 -15.50 6.12 -13.01
N VAL A 235 -16.20 5.02 -12.72
CA VAL A 235 -15.62 3.79 -12.17
C VAL A 235 -15.80 2.66 -13.17
N ILE A 236 -14.71 2.04 -13.58
CA ILE A 236 -14.70 0.83 -14.41
C ILE A 236 -14.15 -0.31 -13.58
N ARG A 237 -14.95 -1.35 -13.34
CA ARG A 237 -14.51 -2.55 -12.64
C ARG A 237 -13.81 -3.50 -13.61
N ASP A 238 -12.60 -3.94 -13.29
CA ASP A 238 -11.95 -4.98 -14.08
C ASP A 238 -12.61 -6.35 -13.81
N VAL A 239 -12.76 -7.16 -14.85
CA VAL A 239 -13.31 -8.52 -14.73
C VAL A 239 -12.18 -9.50 -14.44
N LEU A 240 -12.09 -9.95 -13.19
CA LEU A 240 -11.13 -10.97 -12.78
C LEU A 240 -11.67 -12.39 -13.07
N PRO A 241 -10.78 -13.39 -13.24
CA PRO A 241 -11.20 -14.77 -13.37
C PRO A 241 -12.09 -15.22 -12.20
N PRO A 242 -13.10 -16.06 -12.46
CA PRO A 242 -13.98 -16.55 -11.40
C PRO A 242 -13.24 -17.46 -10.42
N PRO A 243 -13.77 -17.65 -9.19
CA PRO A 243 -13.22 -18.60 -8.23
C PRO A 243 -13.02 -20.00 -8.84
N GLY A 244 -11.88 -20.65 -8.52
CA GLY A 244 -11.50 -21.96 -9.06
C GLY A 244 -10.86 -21.91 -10.47
N SER A 245 -10.84 -20.77 -11.12
CA SER A 245 -10.12 -20.60 -12.39
C SER A 245 -8.61 -20.74 -12.20
N ARG A 246 -7.96 -21.43 -13.14
CA ARG A 246 -6.48 -21.49 -13.23
C ARG A 246 -5.87 -20.26 -13.92
N LYS A 247 -6.70 -19.35 -14.45
CA LYS A 247 -6.22 -18.13 -15.11
C LYS A 247 -5.71 -17.14 -14.08
N GLN A 248 -4.61 -16.47 -14.42
CA GLN A 248 -4.06 -15.38 -13.62
C GLN A 248 -5.04 -14.20 -13.55
N SER A 249 -5.22 -13.64 -12.35
CA SER A 249 -5.99 -12.40 -12.14
C SER A 249 -5.13 -11.19 -12.55
N LEU A 250 -5.02 -10.96 -13.86
CA LEU A 250 -4.21 -9.89 -14.43
C LEU A 250 -5.01 -8.61 -14.66
N VAL A 251 -4.53 -7.50 -14.12
CA VAL A 251 -4.96 -6.13 -14.42
C VAL A 251 -3.86 -5.47 -15.26
N ASP A 252 -4.13 -5.24 -16.55
CA ASP A 252 -3.17 -4.62 -17.46
C ASP A 252 -3.42 -3.11 -17.58
N LEU A 253 -2.49 -2.31 -17.06
CA LEU A 253 -2.50 -0.84 -17.13
C LEU A 253 -1.53 -0.29 -18.19
N THR A 254 -0.95 -1.16 -19.03
CA THR A 254 0.09 -0.79 -20.00
C THR A 254 -0.44 -0.34 -21.36
N GLY A 255 -1.72 -0.55 -21.66
CA GLY A 255 -2.27 -0.29 -23.00
C GLY A 255 -2.23 -1.50 -23.94
N LYS A 256 -1.69 -2.66 -23.52
CA LYS A 256 -1.53 -3.83 -24.40
C LYS A 256 -2.82 -4.64 -24.56
N LYS A 257 -3.51 -4.95 -23.46
CA LYS A 257 -4.77 -5.72 -23.43
C LYS A 257 -5.97 -4.90 -22.97
N ALA A 258 -5.73 -3.80 -22.29
CA ALA A 258 -6.73 -2.86 -21.82
C ALA A 258 -6.18 -1.43 -21.91
N PRO A 259 -7.02 -0.38 -21.92
CA PRO A 259 -6.56 1.01 -21.98
C PRO A 259 -5.51 1.32 -20.91
N LYS A 260 -4.50 2.10 -21.28
CA LYS A 260 -3.56 2.67 -20.31
C LYS A 260 -4.29 3.69 -19.42
N LEU A 261 -3.78 3.92 -18.22
CA LEU A 261 -4.26 5.04 -17.39
C LEU A 261 -3.97 6.37 -18.09
N ASP A 262 -4.93 7.29 -18.02
CA ASP A 262 -4.82 8.68 -18.48
C ASP A 262 -4.01 9.54 -17.50
N ASN A 263 -2.75 9.13 -17.31
CA ASN A 263 -1.81 9.76 -16.40
C ASN A 263 -0.46 9.97 -17.11
N ASN A 264 0.04 11.21 -17.05
CA ASN A 264 1.28 11.59 -17.71
C ASN A 264 2.45 11.93 -16.78
N GLN A 265 2.19 12.16 -15.49
CA GLN A 265 3.22 12.50 -14.50
C GLN A 265 3.56 11.38 -13.51
N PHE A 266 4.82 11.36 -13.10
CA PHE A 266 5.43 10.49 -12.09
C PHE A 266 6.16 11.34 -11.05
N ALA A 267 6.33 10.81 -9.83
CA ALA A 267 7.05 11.52 -8.77
C ALA A 267 8.43 12.00 -9.22
N ILE A 268 9.12 11.16 -10.00
CA ILE A 268 10.47 11.44 -10.51
C ILE A 268 10.53 12.63 -11.46
N ASN A 269 9.41 13.02 -12.09
CA ASN A 269 9.38 14.21 -12.94
C ASN A 269 9.59 15.51 -12.15
N ASN A 270 9.38 15.48 -10.84
CA ASN A 270 9.56 16.63 -9.94
C ASN A 270 10.93 16.63 -9.24
N ILE A 271 11.79 15.62 -9.49
CA ILE A 271 13.12 15.55 -8.87
C ILE A 271 14.16 16.12 -9.85
N PRO A 272 14.84 17.23 -9.50
CA PRO A 272 15.81 17.88 -10.40
C PRO A 272 17.11 17.08 -10.53
N THR A 273 17.46 16.28 -9.53
CA THR A 273 18.66 15.44 -9.52
C THR A 273 18.44 14.13 -10.30
N PRO A 274 19.39 13.70 -11.15
CA PRO A 274 19.31 12.41 -11.83
C PRO A 274 19.17 11.25 -10.84
N VAL A 275 18.29 10.30 -11.15
CA VAL A 275 17.99 9.15 -10.28
C VAL A 275 19.25 8.36 -9.92
N GLY A 276 20.16 8.13 -10.87
CA GLY A 276 21.42 7.43 -10.62
C GLY A 276 22.26 8.03 -9.49
N GLN A 277 22.15 9.35 -9.26
CA GLN A 277 22.89 10.08 -8.21
C GLN A 277 22.16 10.12 -6.87
N LEU A 278 20.86 9.82 -6.82
CA LEU A 278 20.08 9.80 -5.57
C LEU A 278 20.41 8.60 -4.70
N PHE A 279 20.79 7.50 -5.35
CA PHE A 279 21.02 6.21 -4.69
C PHE A 279 22.51 5.91 -4.62
N ASN A 280 22.97 5.40 -3.48
CA ASN A 280 24.25 4.72 -3.45
C ASN A 280 24.20 3.48 -4.38
N PRO A 281 25.32 3.07 -5.01
CA PRO A 281 25.31 1.95 -5.97
C PRO A 281 24.71 0.64 -5.43
N SER A 282 24.88 0.38 -4.14
CA SER A 282 24.35 -0.80 -3.44
C SER A 282 22.91 -0.64 -2.92
N GLN A 283 22.29 0.53 -3.07
CA GLN A 283 20.94 0.82 -2.58
C GLN A 283 19.93 0.91 -3.73
N ASN A 284 18.81 0.22 -3.55
CA ASN A 284 17.66 0.25 -4.47
C ASN A 284 16.46 1.00 -3.87
N VAL A 285 16.58 1.45 -2.63
CA VAL A 285 15.50 2.02 -1.84
C VAL A 285 16.01 3.18 -1.01
N LEU A 286 15.28 4.30 -1.05
CA LEU A 286 15.49 5.44 -0.15
C LEU A 286 14.21 5.65 0.64
N LEU A 287 14.26 5.43 1.95
CA LEU A 287 13.18 5.84 2.83
C LEU A 287 13.17 7.37 2.90
N LEU A 288 11.98 7.95 2.73
CA LEU A 288 11.81 9.40 2.72
C LEU A 288 11.20 9.82 4.07
N PRO A 289 11.71 10.90 4.69
CA PRO A 289 11.16 11.40 5.94
C PRO A 289 9.70 11.85 5.74
N LEU A 290 8.93 11.79 6.82
CA LEU A 290 7.59 12.36 6.84
C LEU A 290 7.69 13.87 6.55
N SER A 291 6.90 14.35 5.59
CA SER A 291 6.81 15.77 5.33
C SER A 291 6.09 16.42 6.50
N GLU A 292 6.80 17.16 7.35
CA GLU A 292 6.18 18.01 8.37
C GLU A 292 5.28 19.03 7.67
N ARG A 293 3.96 18.80 7.68
CA ARG A 293 2.99 19.88 7.54
C ARG A 293 2.89 20.52 8.90
N SER A 294 3.21 21.81 8.97
CA SER A 294 3.12 22.63 10.18
C SER A 294 1.69 22.66 10.73
N SER A 295 1.34 21.68 11.55
CA SER A 295 0.23 21.76 12.49
C SER A 295 0.81 21.70 13.89
N GLY A 296 0.76 22.83 14.59
CA GLY A 296 1.34 22.99 15.92
C GLY A 296 0.76 22.01 16.95
N ARG A 297 1.66 21.59 17.87
CA ARG A 297 1.46 20.81 19.10
C ARG A 297 1.02 19.34 18.94
N ARG A 298 1.95 18.43 19.27
CA ARG A 298 1.90 17.59 20.49
C ARG A 298 3.28 17.02 20.84
N GLN A 299 3.59 17.03 22.13
CA GLN A 299 4.70 16.31 22.78
C GLN A 299 4.33 14.82 22.89
N GLY A 300 5.29 13.91 22.65
CA GLY A 300 5.13 12.48 22.93
C GLY A 300 6.25 11.61 22.35
N SER A 301 7.21 11.26 23.23
CA SER A 301 8.20 10.17 23.20
C SER A 301 8.80 9.70 21.86
N GLU A 302 10.03 10.15 21.60
CA GLU A 302 10.93 9.57 20.61
C GLU A 302 11.48 8.22 21.11
N ALA A 303 11.33 7.18 20.29
CA ALA A 303 12.16 5.99 20.36
C ALA A 303 13.23 6.10 19.26
N GLU A 304 14.49 6.11 19.67
CA GLU A 304 15.66 6.29 18.81
C GLU A 304 15.71 5.24 17.68
N GLN A 305 15.81 5.71 16.43
CA GLN A 305 16.24 4.90 15.29
C GLN A 305 17.62 5.37 14.81
N PRO A 306 18.49 4.47 14.33
CA PRO A 306 19.82 4.82 13.88
C PRO A 306 19.74 5.66 12.60
N THR A 307 20.09 6.93 12.71
CA THR A 307 20.14 7.88 11.58
C THR A 307 21.37 7.57 10.71
N SER A 308 21.16 7.17 9.46
CA SER A 308 22.18 7.28 8.43
C SER A 308 22.28 8.75 8.01
N SER A 309 23.41 9.38 8.34
CA SER A 309 23.68 10.78 8.05
C SER A 309 24.02 10.98 6.56
N PHE A 310 23.05 11.40 5.76
CA PHE A 310 23.28 12.00 4.44
C PHE A 310 22.73 13.43 4.41
N PRO A 311 23.36 14.37 3.67
CA PRO A 311 22.88 15.74 3.61
C PRO A 311 21.61 15.83 2.73
N PHE A 312 20.44 15.83 3.39
CA PHE A 312 19.10 15.97 2.82
C PHE A 312 18.79 17.36 2.18
N SER A 313 19.80 18.17 1.90
CA SER A 313 19.61 19.54 1.38
C SER A 313 18.99 19.59 -0.03
N TYR A 314 19.03 18.49 -0.79
CA TYR A 314 18.55 18.43 -2.18
C TYR A 314 17.07 18.04 -2.33
N LEU A 315 16.41 17.59 -1.26
CA LEU A 315 14.98 17.25 -1.23
C LEU A 315 14.15 18.31 -0.49
N LYS A 316 14.69 19.52 -0.29
CA LYS A 316 13.93 20.64 0.30
C LYS A 316 12.74 20.95 -0.59
N ASN A 317 11.56 20.59 -0.11
CA ASN A 317 10.27 21.01 -0.67
C ASN A 317 10.24 22.53 -0.78
N HIS A 318 10.23 23.06 -2.00
CA HIS A 318 9.75 24.41 -2.26
C HIS A 318 8.27 24.47 -1.86
N GLN A 319 8.02 24.98 -0.65
CA GLN A 319 6.67 25.25 -0.16
C GLN A 319 6.11 26.51 -0.81
N SER A 320 4.80 26.45 -1.07
CA SER A 320 3.90 27.50 -1.55
C SER A 320 3.98 27.86 -3.04
N GLY A 321 3.02 27.33 -3.83
CA GLY A 321 2.73 27.76 -5.20
C GLY A 321 2.61 26.63 -6.23
N GLU A 322 3.62 25.74 -6.31
CA GLU A 322 3.76 24.80 -7.43
C GLU A 322 3.17 23.39 -7.19
N GLN A 323 3.04 22.93 -5.94
CA GLN A 323 2.50 21.59 -5.66
C GLN A 323 1.05 21.41 -6.14
N ASN A 324 0.25 22.48 -6.19
CA ASN A 324 -1.11 22.43 -6.75
C ASN A 324 -1.14 22.15 -8.26
N LYS A 325 -0.04 22.34 -9.00
CA LYS A 325 0.06 21.99 -10.43
C LYS A 325 0.41 20.53 -10.66
N SER A 326 1.12 19.86 -9.74
CA SER A 326 1.64 18.49 -9.96
C SER A 326 0.54 17.43 -10.11
N CYS A 327 -0.58 17.53 -9.38
CA CYS A 327 -1.66 16.53 -9.50
C CYS A 327 -2.60 16.79 -10.70
N SER A 328 -2.55 17.99 -11.30
CA SER A 328 -3.47 18.38 -12.38
C SER A 328 -3.38 17.53 -13.65
N GLN A 329 -2.33 16.72 -13.80
CA GLN A 329 -2.07 15.86 -14.97
C GLN A 329 -2.16 14.35 -14.67
N ARG A 330 -2.67 13.98 -13.49
CA ARG A 330 -3.17 12.63 -13.23
C ARG A 330 -4.68 12.70 -13.09
N SER A 331 -5.39 11.85 -13.81
CA SER A 331 -6.84 11.82 -13.83
C SER A 331 -7.39 10.51 -13.30
N GLU A 332 -6.59 9.44 -13.26
CA GLU A 332 -7.08 8.09 -12.96
C GLU A 332 -6.25 7.38 -11.88
N THR A 333 -6.92 6.53 -11.10
CA THR A 333 -6.27 5.61 -10.15
C THR A 333 -6.82 4.21 -10.36
N CYS A 334 -5.94 3.21 -10.46
CA CYS A 334 -6.33 1.83 -10.30
C CYS A 334 -6.34 1.47 -8.82
N ILE A 335 -7.49 1.09 -8.27
CA ILE A 335 -7.65 0.65 -6.88
C ILE A 335 -7.78 -0.88 -6.88
N VAL A 336 -6.92 -1.55 -6.12
CA VAL A 336 -6.89 -3.00 -5.99
C VAL A 336 -7.09 -3.38 -4.54
N ASN A 337 -8.09 -4.21 -4.25
CA ASN A 337 -8.15 -4.94 -2.99
C ASN A 337 -7.58 -6.34 -3.22
N ALA A 338 -6.45 -6.60 -2.57
CA ALA A 338 -5.62 -7.78 -2.77
C ALA A 338 -5.84 -8.87 -1.72
N ALA A 339 -6.94 -8.82 -0.95
CA ALA A 339 -7.24 -9.81 0.07
C ALA A 339 -7.24 -11.24 -0.49
N ILE A 340 -6.39 -12.09 0.07
CA ILE A 340 -6.26 -13.50 -0.29
C ILE A 340 -7.32 -14.32 0.43
N MET A 341 -7.55 -14.06 1.72
CA MET A 341 -8.68 -14.65 2.44
C MET A 341 -10.00 -14.19 1.80
N ALA A 342 -10.82 -15.14 1.34
CA ALA A 342 -12.09 -14.87 0.65
C ALA A 342 -13.31 -14.87 1.59
N THR A 343 -13.11 -15.29 2.83
CA THR A 343 -14.18 -15.49 3.82
C THR A 343 -13.82 -14.77 5.09
N SER A 344 -14.81 -14.13 5.71
CA SER A 344 -14.63 -13.48 7.01
C SER A 344 -14.96 -14.45 8.14
N TRP A 345 -14.39 -14.21 9.33
CA TRP A 345 -14.73 -14.93 10.54
C TRP A 345 -16.25 -14.84 10.80
N PRO A 346 -16.93 -15.91 11.25
CA PRO A 346 -16.40 -17.21 11.69
C PRO A 346 -16.22 -18.24 10.57
N HIS A 347 -16.09 -17.83 9.31
CA HIS A 347 -15.89 -18.69 8.14
C HIS A 347 -16.97 -19.77 8.00
N ARG A 348 -18.24 -19.38 8.07
CA ARG A 348 -19.36 -20.30 7.83
C ARG A 348 -19.20 -20.94 6.44
N GLY A 349 -19.09 -22.27 6.40
CA GLY A 349 -18.80 -23.02 5.16
C GLY A 349 -17.31 -23.25 4.86
N GLY A 350 -16.42 -22.93 5.80
CA GLY A 350 -14.98 -23.16 5.69
C GLY A 350 -14.20 -21.96 5.13
N LYS A 351 -12.88 -22.00 5.31
CA LYS A 351 -11.95 -21.00 4.77
C LYS A 351 -11.80 -21.19 3.27
N ARG A 352 -11.86 -20.09 2.52
CA ARG A 352 -11.60 -20.06 1.08
C ARG A 352 -10.60 -18.96 0.80
N PHE A 353 -9.84 -19.14 -0.28
CA PHE A 353 -8.77 -18.24 -0.67
C PHE A 353 -8.87 -17.89 -2.15
N HIS A 354 -8.39 -16.69 -2.46
CA HIS A 354 -8.23 -16.20 -3.81
C HIS A 354 -6.78 -16.30 -4.27
N ALA A 355 -6.57 -16.36 -5.58
CA ALA A 355 -5.24 -16.17 -6.15
C ALA A 355 -4.81 -14.69 -6.04
N PRO A 356 -3.49 -14.41 -6.02
CA PRO A 356 -2.95 -13.05 -6.09
C PRO A 356 -3.48 -12.27 -7.30
N ILE A 357 -3.62 -10.95 -7.13
CA ILE A 357 -3.87 -10.03 -8.25
C ILE A 357 -2.53 -9.58 -8.80
N VAL A 358 -2.37 -9.64 -10.12
CA VAL A 358 -1.17 -9.19 -10.82
C VAL A 358 -1.49 -7.92 -11.58
N VAL A 359 -0.68 -6.90 -11.39
CA VAL A 359 -0.85 -5.60 -12.04
C VAL A 359 0.36 -5.31 -12.93
N ASP A 360 0.13 -5.15 -14.22
CA ASP A 360 1.15 -4.68 -15.16
C ASP A 360 1.02 -3.17 -15.30
N LEU A 361 2.00 -2.39 -14.84
CA LEU A 361 1.97 -0.93 -14.85
C LEU A 361 3.17 -0.36 -15.63
N GLY A 362 2.91 0.65 -16.46
CA GLY A 362 3.98 1.36 -17.19
C GLY A 362 4.62 2.46 -16.34
N LEU A 363 5.84 2.25 -15.88
CA LEU A 363 6.60 3.16 -15.01
C LEU A 363 7.82 3.77 -15.72
N PRO A 364 8.31 4.95 -15.28
CA PRO A 364 9.46 5.60 -15.89
C PRO A 364 10.73 4.78 -15.68
N VAL A 365 11.51 4.66 -16.74
CA VAL A 365 12.86 4.07 -16.69
C VAL A 365 13.81 5.09 -16.10
N TRP A 366 14.60 4.70 -15.10
CA TRP A 366 15.68 5.54 -14.61
C TRP A 366 16.93 5.34 -15.47
N LYS A 367 17.72 6.41 -15.62
CA LYS A 367 19.02 6.35 -16.28
C LYS A 367 20.10 6.46 -15.19
N GLU A 368 21.19 5.73 -15.38
CA GLU A 368 22.42 5.89 -14.59
C GLU A 368 22.98 7.31 -14.72
#